data_AF-A0A957WLR0-F1
#
_entry.id   AF-A0A957WLR0-F1
#
_cell.length_a   1.000
_cell.length_b   1.000
_cell.length_c   1.000
_cell.angle_alpha   90.00
_cell.angle_beta   90.00
_cell.angle_gamma   90.00
#
_symmetry.space_group_name_H-M   'P 1'
#
loop_
_entity.id
_entity.type
_entity.pdbx_description
1 polymer ?
#
loop_
_entity_poly.entity_id
_entity_poly.type
_entity_poly.pdbx_seq_one_letter_code
_entity_poly.pdbx_strand_id
1 'polypeptide(L)'
;MSDKTQDQPKFDPLAMWKEWQTASLNAWAKSMSETVASEDFAQSMGQSLTNYLETSAPVREQVEKAMEQYLQQMNMPTRQEVVSIAERLTNMEMRIDDLDAKVDQILEKLEKIITKKEL
;
A
#
# COMPACT_ATOMS: atom_id res chain seq x y z
N MET A 1 7.40 -26.50 -73.44
CA MET A 1 7.98 -25.84 -72.26
C MET A 1 6.86 -25.11 -71.53
N SER A 2 6.95 -25.09 -70.20
CA SER A 2 6.22 -24.26 -69.25
C SER A 2 4.82 -24.73 -68.84
N ASP A 3 4.87 -25.72 -67.95
CA ASP A 3 4.02 -25.97 -66.78
C ASP A 3 3.13 -24.80 -66.35
N LYS A 4 1.81 -25.05 -66.33
CA LYS A 4 0.82 -24.36 -65.50
C LYS A 4 -0.08 -25.42 -64.92
N THR A 5 0.45 -26.17 -63.96
CA THR A 5 -0.37 -27.00 -63.07
C THR A 5 -1.26 -26.04 -62.27
N GLN A 6 -2.50 -26.00 -62.71
CA GLN A 6 -3.58 -25.19 -62.16
C GLN A 6 -3.97 -25.81 -60.82
N ASP A 7 -3.46 -25.25 -59.72
CA ASP A 7 -3.83 -25.65 -58.35
C ASP A 7 -5.33 -25.40 -58.16
N GLN A 8 -6.11 -26.48 -58.22
CA GLN A 8 -7.54 -26.42 -57.91
C GLN A 8 -7.72 -26.24 -56.40
N PRO A 9 -8.69 -25.42 -55.94
CA PRO A 9 -8.93 -25.23 -54.53
C PRO A 9 -9.44 -26.54 -53.94
N LYS A 10 -8.55 -27.29 -53.28
CA LYS A 10 -8.91 -28.49 -52.53
C LYS A 10 -9.81 -28.05 -51.38
N PHE A 11 -11.04 -28.54 -51.39
CA PHE A 11 -11.96 -28.44 -50.26
C PHE A 11 -11.29 -29.10 -49.04
N ASP A 12 -10.73 -28.29 -48.14
CA ASP A 12 -10.09 -28.74 -46.90
C ASP A 12 -10.99 -28.39 -45.70
N PRO A 13 -11.84 -29.33 -45.26
CA PRO A 13 -12.77 -29.09 -44.16
C PRO A 13 -12.07 -28.83 -42.81
N LEU A 14 -10.83 -29.30 -42.63
CA LEU A 14 -10.06 -29.03 -41.42
C LEU A 14 -9.52 -27.59 -41.41
N ALA A 15 -9.10 -27.08 -42.57
CA ALA A 15 -8.72 -25.68 -42.71
C ALA A 15 -9.90 -24.76 -42.41
N MET A 16 -11.09 -25.05 -42.96
CA MET A 16 -12.32 -24.27 -42.69
C MET A 16 -12.72 -24.32 -41.21
N TRP A 17 -12.63 -25.48 -40.56
CA TRP A 17 -12.91 -25.61 -39.12
C TRP A 17 -11.92 -24.79 -38.28
N LYS A 18 -10.63 -24.86 -38.61
CA LYS A 18 -9.58 -24.13 -37.91
C LYS A 18 -9.75 -22.62 -38.06
N GLU A 19 -10.13 -22.14 -39.23
CA GLU A 19 -10.45 -20.73 -39.47
C GLU A 19 -11.66 -20.29 -38.64
N TRP A 20 -12.74 -21.07 -38.63
CA TRP A 20 -13.91 -20.79 -37.81
C TRP A 20 -13.57 -20.76 -36.30
N GLN A 21 -12.77 -21.71 -35.82
CA GLN A 21 -12.31 -21.75 -34.43
C GLN A 21 -11.45 -20.52 -34.10
N THR A 22 -10.52 -20.16 -35.00
CA THR A 22 -9.64 -19.01 -34.82
C THR A 22 -10.44 -17.71 -34.79
N ALA A 23 -11.39 -17.54 -35.71
CA ALA A 23 -12.30 -16.41 -35.74
C ALA A 23 -13.16 -16.32 -34.46
N SER A 24 -13.66 -17.45 -33.99
CA SER A 24 -14.45 -17.52 -32.75
C SER A 24 -13.60 -17.14 -31.55
N LEU A 25 -12.41 -17.73 -31.39
CA LEU A 25 -11.50 -17.40 -30.29
C LEU A 25 -11.09 -15.93 -30.30
N ASN A 26 -10.82 -15.36 -31.48
CA ASN A 26 -10.49 -13.94 -31.61
C ASN A 26 -11.66 -13.04 -31.23
N ALA A 27 -12.90 -13.38 -31.61
CA ALA A 27 -14.08 -12.64 -31.20
C ALA A 27 -14.29 -12.69 -29.68
N TRP A 28 -14.11 -13.86 -29.08
CA TRP A 28 -14.18 -14.04 -27.63
C TRP A 28 -13.08 -13.27 -26.89
N ALA A 29 -11.84 -13.37 -27.35
CA ALA A 29 -10.70 -12.65 -26.76
C ALA A 29 -10.91 -11.14 -26.85
N LYS A 30 -11.40 -10.64 -27.99
CA LYS A 30 -11.70 -9.21 -28.17
C LYS A 30 -12.81 -8.75 -27.22
N SER A 31 -13.90 -9.50 -27.11
CA SER A 31 -15.01 -9.19 -26.18
C SER A 31 -14.55 -9.14 -24.72
N MET A 32 -13.74 -10.12 -24.28
CA MET A 32 -13.17 -10.13 -22.93
C MET A 32 -12.19 -8.97 -22.71
N SER A 33 -11.37 -8.66 -23.71
CA SER A 33 -10.45 -7.52 -23.65
C SER A 33 -11.19 -6.19 -23.51
N GLU A 34 -12.27 -5.99 -24.26
CA GLU A 34 -13.12 -4.81 -24.16
C GLU A 34 -13.85 -4.74 -22.81
N THR A 35 -14.27 -5.89 -22.29
CA THR A 35 -14.89 -5.99 -20.96
C THR A 35 -13.91 -5.60 -19.86
N VAL A 36 -12.68 -6.13 -19.86
CA VAL A 36 -11.66 -5.80 -18.86
C VAL A 36 -11.14 -4.37 -19.01
N ALA A 37 -11.13 -3.84 -20.24
CA ALA A 37 -10.79 -2.44 -20.50
C ALA A 37 -11.94 -1.46 -20.19
N SER A 38 -13.14 -1.96 -19.90
CA SER A 38 -14.27 -1.11 -19.55
C SER A 38 -14.10 -0.47 -18.18
N GLU A 39 -14.55 0.78 -18.07
CA GLU A 39 -14.51 1.53 -16.82
C GLU A 39 -15.39 0.88 -15.74
N ASP A 40 -16.52 0.29 -16.13
CA ASP A 40 -17.42 -0.45 -15.23
C ASP A 40 -16.76 -1.68 -14.60
N PHE A 41 -15.93 -2.41 -15.36
CA PHE A 41 -15.16 -3.53 -14.83
C PHE A 41 -14.10 -3.06 -13.82
N ALA A 42 -13.35 -2.01 -14.16
CA ALA A 42 -12.38 -1.41 -13.24
C ALA A 42 -13.06 -0.89 -11.96
N GLN A 43 -14.21 -0.24 -12.09
CA GLN A 43 -14.97 0.29 -10.97
C GLN A 43 -15.53 -0.83 -10.07
N SER A 44 -16.14 -1.86 -10.65
CA SER A 44 -16.69 -2.99 -9.90
C SER A 44 -15.61 -3.82 -9.19
N MET A 45 -14.45 -4.01 -9.82
CA MET A 45 -13.29 -4.63 -9.20
C MET A 45 -12.75 -3.77 -8.06
N GLY A 46 -12.66 -2.44 -8.26
CA GLY A 46 -12.26 -1.49 -7.24
C GLY A 46 -13.19 -1.53 -6.03
N GLN A 47 -14.51 -1.49 -6.25
CA GLN A 47 -15.52 -1.60 -5.19
C GLN A 47 -15.44 -2.95 -4.46
N SER A 48 -15.23 -4.05 -5.18
CA SER A 48 -15.09 -5.38 -4.57
C SER A 48 -13.86 -5.46 -3.67
N LEU A 49 -12.73 -4.89 -4.11
CA LEU A 49 -11.51 -4.82 -3.32
C LEU A 49 -11.70 -3.90 -2.10
N THR A 50 -12.33 -2.73 -2.27
CA THR A 50 -12.66 -1.82 -1.17
C THR A 50 -13.54 -2.52 -0.14
N ASN A 51 -14.62 -3.17 -0.58
CA ASN A 51 -15.53 -3.92 0.30
C ASN A 51 -14.79 -5.04 1.03
N TYR A 52 -13.90 -5.77 0.36
CA TYR A 52 -13.08 -6.80 1.00
C TYR A 52 -12.15 -6.19 2.06
N LEU A 53 -11.47 -5.09 1.74
CA LEU A 53 -10.58 -4.41 2.68
C LEU A 53 -11.36 -3.85 3.89
N GLU A 54 -12.49 -3.20 3.66
CA GLU A 54 -13.38 -2.65 4.69
C GLU A 54 -13.97 -3.76 5.58
N THR A 55 -14.38 -4.87 5.00
CA THR A 55 -14.91 -6.02 5.76
C THR A 55 -13.81 -6.74 6.54
N SER A 56 -12.57 -6.74 6.03
CA SER A 56 -11.42 -7.37 6.68
C SER A 56 -10.80 -6.51 7.78
N ALA A 57 -10.99 -5.19 7.77
CA ALA A 57 -10.41 -4.28 8.75
C ALA A 57 -10.88 -4.57 10.19
N PRO A 58 -12.17 -4.79 10.49
CA PRO A 58 -12.62 -5.20 11.82
C PRO A 58 -12.04 -6.53 12.28
N VAL A 59 -11.76 -7.46 11.36
CA VAL A 59 -11.14 -8.75 11.68
C VAL A 59 -9.69 -8.54 12.09
N ARG A 60 -8.95 -7.69 11.35
CA ARG A 60 -7.57 -7.34 11.71
C ARG A 60 -7.50 -6.69 13.08
N GLU A 61 -8.38 -5.73 13.37
CA GLU A 61 -8.42 -5.07 14.68
C GLU A 61 -8.72 -6.05 15.83
N GLN A 62 -9.63 -7.00 15.63
CA GLN A 62 -9.93 -8.03 16.63
C GLN A 62 -8.74 -8.96 16.89
N VAL A 63 -8.03 -9.35 15.82
CA VAL A 63 -6.82 -10.18 15.93
C VAL A 63 -5.70 -9.42 16.64
N GLU A 64 -5.51 -8.14 16.33
CA GLU A 64 -4.54 -7.27 17.02
C GLU A 64 -4.84 -7.19 18.52
N LYS A 65 -6.09 -6.91 18.91
CA LYS A 65 -6.50 -6.88 20.32
C LYS A 65 -6.29 -8.20 21.05
N ALA A 66 -6.60 -9.32 20.40
CA ALA A 66 -6.37 -10.65 20.97
C ALA A 66 -4.86 -10.91 21.17
N MET A 67 -4.03 -10.50 20.22
CA MET A 67 -2.58 -10.61 20.33
C MET A 67 -2.00 -9.71 21.43
N GLU A 68 -2.51 -8.48 21.57
CA GLU A 68 -2.12 -7.57 22.66
C GLU A 68 -2.45 -8.17 24.03
N GLN A 69 -3.65 -8.70 24.21
CA GLN A 69 -4.05 -9.38 25.45
C GLN A 69 -3.17 -10.59 25.76
N TYR A 70 -2.82 -11.37 24.74
CA TYR A 70 -1.91 -12.50 24.87
C TYR A 70 -0.51 -12.06 25.31
N LEU A 71 0.05 -11.04 24.66
CA LEU A 71 1.36 -10.49 25.02
C LEU A 71 1.36 -9.94 26.44
N GLN A 72 0.32 -9.19 26.83
CA GLN A 72 0.17 -8.67 28.19
C GLN A 72 0.12 -9.80 29.22
N GLN A 73 -0.59 -10.89 28.94
CA GLN A 73 -0.64 -12.05 29.83
C GLN A 73 0.74 -12.71 30.00
N MET A 74 1.58 -12.66 28.97
CA MET A 74 2.96 -13.13 29.04
C MET A 74 3.94 -12.10 29.64
N ASN A 75 3.44 -10.96 30.13
CA ASN A 75 4.26 -9.80 30.54
C ASN A 75 5.21 -9.32 29.44
N MET A 76 4.81 -9.48 28.17
CA MET A 76 5.55 -9.03 27.01
C MET A 76 5.04 -7.66 26.58
N PRO A 77 5.93 -6.72 26.21
CA PRO A 77 5.52 -5.40 25.78
C PRO A 77 4.73 -5.46 24.46
N THR A 78 3.61 -4.75 24.41
CA THR A 78 2.81 -4.60 23.20
C THR A 78 3.39 -3.52 22.29
N ARG A 79 3.06 -3.60 20.99
CA ARG A 79 3.47 -2.54 20.03
C ARG A 79 2.95 -1.17 20.46
N GLN A 80 1.71 -1.09 20.94
CA GLN A 80 1.10 0.17 21.34
C GLN A 80 1.83 0.81 22.53
N GLU A 81 2.23 0.01 23.51
CA GLU A 81 3.02 0.50 24.64
C GLU A 81 4.40 1.01 24.21
N VAL A 82 5.08 0.31 23.30
CA VAL A 82 6.38 0.74 22.77
C VAL A 82 6.26 2.09 22.05
N VAL A 83 5.23 2.26 21.22
CA VAL A 83 4.97 3.54 20.52
C VAL A 83 4.66 4.65 21.52
N SER A 84 3.80 4.39 22.50
CA SER A 84 3.45 5.36 23.55
C SER A 84 4.68 5.82 24.35
N ILE A 85 5.58 4.89 24.69
CA ILE A 85 6.85 5.23 25.35
C ILE A 85 7.73 6.08 24.43
N ALA A 86 7.85 5.73 23.15
CA ALA A 86 8.64 6.49 22.18
C ALA A 86 8.13 7.93 22.05
N GLU A 87 6.81 8.13 21.90
CA GLU A 87 6.21 9.47 21.84
C GLU A 87 6.47 10.28 23.12
N ARG A 88 6.34 9.64 24.28
CA ARG A 88 6.65 10.30 25.57
C ARG A 88 8.12 10.65 25.68
N LEU A 89 9.01 9.80 25.17
CA LEU A 89 10.45 10.05 25.16
C LEU A 89 10.79 11.25 24.28
N THR A 90 10.25 11.33 23.06
CA THR A 90 10.42 12.49 22.17
C THR A 90 9.88 13.77 22.82
N ASN A 91 8.74 13.71 23.50
CA ASN A 91 8.20 14.85 24.24
C ASN A 91 9.09 15.29 25.41
N MET A 92 9.75 14.33 26.08
CA MET A 92 10.72 14.64 27.13
C MET A 92 11.99 15.25 26.56
N GLU A 93 12.49 14.74 25.43
CA GLU A 93 13.64 15.28 24.70
C GLU A 93 13.44 16.76 24.34
N MET A 94 12.32 17.11 23.70
CA MET A 94 12.00 18.51 23.39
C MET A 94 11.94 19.41 24.63
N ARG A 95 11.40 18.90 25.74
CA ARG A 95 11.33 19.67 27.00
C ARG A 95 12.71 19.84 27.63
N ILE A 96 13.60 18.87 27.47
CA ILE A 96 14.98 18.96 27.94
C ILE A 96 15.73 20.00 27.10
N ASP A 97 15.58 19.99 25.78
CA ASP A 97 16.17 21.01 24.90
C ASP A 97 15.69 22.43 25.27
N ASP A 98 14.39 22.59 25.54
CA ASP A 98 13.82 23.86 26.01
C ASP A 98 14.40 24.30 27.37
N LEU A 99 14.68 23.35 28.26
CA LEU A 99 15.30 23.63 29.55
C LEU A 99 16.76 24.05 29.38
N ASP A 100 17.50 23.37 28.50
CA ASP A 100 18.89 23.70 28.18
C ASP A 100 19.00 25.13 27.64
N ALA A 101 18.16 25.48 26.66
CA ALA A 101 18.09 26.84 26.13
C ALA A 101 17.73 27.90 27.19
N LYS A 102 16.87 27.57 28.17
CA LYS A 102 16.54 28.47 29.28
C LYS A 102 17.70 28.62 30.27
N VAL A 103 18.45 27.56 30.53
CA VAL A 103 19.64 27.58 31.38
C VAL A 103 20.69 28.49 30.74
N ASP A 104 20.97 28.34 29.45
CA ASP A 104 21.91 29.20 28.71
C ASP A 104 21.51 30.67 28.80
N GLN A 105 20.23 30.99 28.60
CA GLN A 105 19.73 32.36 28.74
C GLN A 105 19.88 32.92 30.16
N ILE A 106 19.75 32.09 31.18
CA ILE A 106 19.98 32.50 32.57
C ILE A 106 21.46 32.77 32.79
N LEU A 107 22.34 31.90 32.33
CA LEU A 107 23.79 32.06 32.45
C LEU A 107 24.27 33.35 31.76
N GLU A 108 23.82 33.60 30.52
CA GLU A 108 24.15 34.83 29.78
C GLU A 108 23.69 36.10 30.53
N LYS A 109 22.50 36.08 31.13
CA LYS A 109 21.99 37.19 31.94
C LYS A 109 22.80 37.39 33.22
N LEU A 110 23.21 36.31 33.88
CA LEU A 110 24.05 36.38 35.09
C LEU A 110 25.43 36.96 34.78
N GLU A 111 26.07 36.54 33.68
CA GLU A 111 27.33 37.11 33.21
C GLU A 111 27.22 38.62 33.00
N LYS A 112 26.18 39.07 32.27
CA LYS A 112 25.92 40.50 32.06
C LYS A 112 25.76 41.28 33.36
N ILE A 113 25.10 40.71 34.37
CA ILE A 113 24.93 41.35 35.67
C ILE A 113 26.28 41.49 36.39
N ILE A 114 27.11 40.43 36.37
CA ILE A 114 28.43 40.44 36.99
C ILE A 114 29.32 41.50 36.33
N THR A 115 29.43 41.50 34.99
CA THR A 115 30.24 42.47 34.25
C THR A 115 29.80 43.91 34.48
N LYS A 116 28.48 44.15 34.60
CA LYS A 116 27.95 45.50 34.89
C LYS A 116 28.26 45.99 36.31
N LYS A 117 28.52 45.08 37.25
CA LYS A 117 28.81 45.41 38.66
C LYS A 117 30.29 45.75 38.89
N GLU A 118 31.17 45.39 37.96
CA GLU A 118 32.62 45.69 38.01
C GLU A 118 33.01 47.00 37.30
N LEU A 119 32.04 47.71 36.71
CA LEU A 119 32.17 49.06 36.14
C LEU A 119 31.57 50.11 37.08
#